data_AF-A0A2N5WM24-F1
#
_entry.id   AF-A0A2N5WM24-F1
#
_cell.length_a   1.000
_cell.length_b   1.000
_cell.length_c   1.000
_cell.angle_alpha   90.00
_cell.angle_beta   90.00
_cell.angle_gamma   90.00
#
_symmetry.space_group_name_H-M   'P 1'
#
loop_
_entity.id
_entity.type
_entity.pdbx_description
1 polymer ?
#
loop_
_entity_poly.entity_id
_entity_poly.type
_entity_poly.pdbx_seq_one_letter_code
_entity_poly.pdbx_strand_id
1 'polypeptide(L)'
;MTATAPTHPGFAAARQVADALLFEGYVLYPYRASAAKNRLRWQFGVLVPPGWGADSGEHDFQSTQVLMEPRRGATLFVRLRFLHVRRRTVQRLRPGGRFETVPALELEDRVLTPWDEGVEEQVEVAVPAEELAGAGRSLPFDRPAREETEAVHDADGRTVGRLVHRRERVTGLLRLSADPLAGPYAAVRLTARVENTGGLPPGGPAARREDVLPRSLVAAHLLL
;
A
#
# COMPACT_ATOMS: atom_id res chain seq x y z
N MET A 1 16.06 10.09 0.97
CA MET A 1 16.49 9.11 -0.05
C MET A 1 16.34 7.73 0.54
N THR A 2 15.32 6.97 0.13
CA THR A 2 15.18 5.56 0.52
C THR A 2 16.10 4.77 -0.39
N ALA A 3 17.24 4.29 0.11
CA ALA A 3 18.14 3.46 -0.67
C ALA A 3 17.40 2.16 -1.01
N THR A 4 17.17 1.90 -2.29
CA THR A 4 16.58 0.65 -2.76
C THR A 4 17.65 -0.43 -2.65
N ALA A 5 17.58 -1.25 -1.61
CA ALA A 5 18.41 -2.45 -1.53
C ALA A 5 17.96 -3.46 -2.60
N PRO A 6 18.87 -4.22 -3.22
CA PRO A 6 18.49 -5.26 -4.16
C PRO A 6 17.62 -6.33 -3.49
N THR A 7 16.63 -6.82 -4.24
CA THR A 7 15.74 -7.90 -3.83
C THR A 7 16.53 -9.13 -3.36
N HIS A 8 16.35 -9.54 -2.10
CA HIS A 8 17.04 -10.71 -1.56
C HIS A 8 16.42 -12.01 -2.14
N PRO A 9 17.22 -12.92 -2.71
CA PRO A 9 16.71 -14.13 -3.39
C PRO A 9 15.91 -15.05 -2.46
N GLY A 10 16.19 -14.99 -1.15
CA GLY A 10 15.48 -15.76 -0.12
C GLY A 10 13.97 -15.46 -0.03
N PHE A 11 13.49 -14.34 -0.56
CA PHE A 11 12.07 -13.99 -0.52
C PHE A 11 11.22 -14.66 -1.60
N ALA A 12 11.81 -15.39 -2.57
CA ALA A 12 11.06 -15.94 -3.70
C ALA A 12 9.89 -16.84 -3.27
N ALA A 13 10.11 -17.76 -2.32
CA ALA A 13 9.06 -18.65 -1.82
C ALA A 13 8.01 -17.91 -0.97
N ALA A 14 8.46 -17.07 -0.03
CA ALA A 14 7.57 -16.28 0.82
C ALA A 14 6.68 -15.32 0.00
N ARG A 15 7.23 -14.78 -1.10
CA ARG A 15 6.48 -13.92 -2.02
C ARG A 15 5.29 -14.64 -2.65
N GLN A 16 5.37 -15.93 -2.96
CA GLN A 16 4.22 -16.64 -3.56
C GLN A 16 3.02 -16.67 -2.60
N VAL A 17 3.27 -16.91 -1.31
CA VAL A 17 2.24 -16.85 -0.26
C VAL A 17 1.75 -15.42 -0.08
N ALA A 18 2.68 -14.46 -0.04
CA ALA A 18 2.37 -13.05 0.14
C ALA A 18 1.55 -12.48 -1.03
N ASP A 19 1.79 -12.91 -2.27
CA ASP A 19 1.03 -12.52 -3.46
C ASP A 19 -0.41 -13.03 -3.36
N ALA A 20 -0.61 -14.26 -2.88
CA ALA A 20 -1.95 -14.79 -2.62
C ALA A 20 -2.73 -13.92 -1.62
N LEU A 21 -2.11 -13.54 -0.50
CA LEU A 21 -2.73 -12.68 0.52
C LEU A 21 -2.95 -11.25 0.02
N LEU A 22 -1.98 -10.68 -0.69
CA LEU A 22 -2.04 -9.32 -1.22
C LEU A 22 -3.17 -9.16 -2.24
N PHE A 23 -3.41 -10.20 -3.04
CA PHE A 23 -4.39 -10.18 -4.13
C PHE A 23 -5.66 -10.99 -3.86
N GLU A 24 -5.84 -11.59 -2.67
CA GLU A 24 -7.04 -12.38 -2.32
C GLU A 24 -8.33 -11.58 -2.56
N GLY A 25 -8.30 -10.25 -2.31
CA GLY A 25 -9.39 -9.31 -2.59
C GLY A 25 -9.33 -8.57 -3.94
N TYR A 26 -8.38 -8.91 -4.83
CA TYR A 26 -8.19 -8.30 -6.15
C TYR A 26 -8.32 -9.28 -7.32
N VAL A 27 -8.03 -10.57 -7.15
CA VAL A 27 -7.84 -11.53 -8.26
C VAL A 27 -8.82 -12.71 -8.25
N LEU A 28 -9.56 -12.97 -7.18
CA LEU A 28 -10.41 -14.17 -7.12
C LEU A 28 -11.84 -13.94 -7.70
N TYR A 29 -12.01 -14.33 -8.98
CA TYR A 29 -13.26 -14.54 -9.75
C TYR A 29 -14.02 -13.30 -10.31
N PRO A 30 -14.78 -13.42 -11.42
CA PRO A 30 -14.88 -12.38 -12.45
C PRO A 30 -15.76 -11.22 -11.99
N TYR A 31 -15.13 -10.06 -11.74
CA TYR A 31 -15.84 -8.90 -11.21
C TYR A 31 -16.09 -7.85 -12.28
N ARG A 32 -17.37 -7.63 -12.58
CA ARG A 32 -17.84 -6.43 -13.27
C ARG A 32 -17.74 -5.26 -12.28
N ALA A 33 -17.28 -4.11 -12.77
CA ALA A 33 -17.15 -2.87 -11.98
C ALA A 33 -18.47 -2.37 -11.35
N SER A 34 -19.62 -2.92 -11.76
CA SER A 34 -20.95 -2.59 -11.25
C SER A 34 -21.35 -3.30 -9.95
N ALA A 35 -20.63 -4.32 -9.48
CA ALA A 35 -21.05 -5.10 -8.31
C ALA A 35 -20.79 -4.35 -6.98
N ALA A 36 -21.86 -3.99 -6.28
CA ALA A 36 -21.83 -3.27 -4.99
C ALA A 36 -21.01 -3.99 -3.90
N LYS A 37 -21.01 -5.33 -3.92
CA LYS A 37 -20.21 -6.18 -3.02
C LYS A 37 -18.69 -5.99 -3.15
N ASN A 38 -18.22 -5.32 -4.21
CA ASN A 38 -16.80 -5.06 -4.42
C ASN A 38 -16.36 -3.66 -3.93
N ARG A 39 -17.31 -2.83 -3.45
CA ARG A 39 -17.02 -1.49 -2.95
C ARG A 39 -16.42 -1.51 -1.54
N LEU A 40 -16.74 -2.54 -0.75
CA LEU A 40 -16.14 -2.82 0.54
C LEU A 40 -15.35 -4.12 0.46
N ARG A 41 -14.03 -3.95 0.36
CA ARG A 41 -13.08 -5.05 0.32
C ARG A 41 -12.68 -5.36 1.76
N TRP A 42 -12.98 -6.55 2.24
CA TRP A 42 -12.39 -7.10 3.45
C TRP A 42 -10.87 -7.21 3.21
N GLN A 43 -10.13 -6.20 3.66
CA GLN A 43 -8.69 -6.12 3.51
C GLN A 43 -8.10 -6.28 4.89
N PHE A 44 -7.43 -7.41 5.14
CA PHE A 44 -6.63 -7.55 6.35
C PHE A 44 -5.39 -6.67 6.26
N GLY A 45 -4.87 -6.23 7.41
CA GLY A 45 -3.62 -5.48 7.48
C GLY A 45 -3.68 -4.08 6.83
N VAL A 46 -4.81 -3.37 6.97
CA VAL A 46 -4.88 -1.95 6.60
C VAL A 46 -4.27 -1.11 7.72
N LEU A 47 -3.24 -0.33 7.39
CA LEU A 47 -2.67 0.68 8.30
C LEU A 47 -3.19 2.06 7.92
N VAL A 48 -4.16 2.56 8.69
CA VAL A 48 -4.83 3.85 8.47
C VAL A 48 -3.97 5.01 8.99
N PRO A 49 -4.19 6.26 8.54
CA PRO A 49 -3.52 7.41 9.13
C PRO A 49 -3.84 7.55 10.64
N PRO A 50 -2.87 8.01 11.46
CA PRO A 50 -3.06 8.23 12.89
C PRO A 50 -4.25 9.15 13.16
N GLY A 51 -5.03 8.81 14.18
CA GLY A 51 -6.19 9.58 14.61
C GLY A 51 -7.49 9.29 13.84
N TRP A 52 -7.48 8.38 12.86
CA TRP A 52 -8.71 7.81 12.31
C TRP A 52 -9.06 6.49 12.99
N GLY A 53 -10.34 6.18 13.09
CA GLY A 53 -10.76 4.80 13.31
C GLY A 53 -10.55 4.26 14.73
N ALA A 54 -10.57 5.12 15.76
CA ALA A 54 -10.50 4.69 17.17
C ALA A 54 -11.49 3.56 17.51
N ASP A 55 -12.68 3.59 16.91
CA ASP A 55 -13.73 2.57 17.08
C ASP A 55 -13.84 1.60 15.89
N SER A 56 -12.93 1.70 14.91
CA SER A 56 -12.99 0.90 13.67
C SER A 56 -12.29 -0.44 13.76
N GLY A 57 -11.38 -0.61 14.72
CA GLY A 57 -10.46 -1.75 14.79
C GLY A 57 -9.31 -1.72 13.77
N GLU A 58 -9.23 -0.69 12.92
CA GLU A 58 -8.08 -0.45 12.04
C GLU A 58 -7.03 0.40 12.77
N HIS A 59 -5.80 -0.10 12.81
CA HIS A 59 -4.69 0.55 13.49
C HIS A 59 -3.85 1.35 12.51
N ASP A 60 -3.11 2.33 13.02
CA ASP A 60 -2.10 3.06 12.26
C ASP A 60 -0.73 2.35 12.23
N PHE A 61 -0.60 1.22 12.92
CA PHE A 61 0.62 0.42 12.91
C PHE A 61 0.35 -1.09 12.94
N GLN A 62 1.36 -1.85 12.54
CA GLN A 62 1.52 -3.25 12.90
C GLN A 62 2.89 -3.48 13.54
N SER A 63 2.99 -4.52 14.38
CA SER A 63 4.23 -4.91 15.03
C SER A 63 4.40 -6.42 14.94
N THR A 64 5.55 -6.85 14.44
CA THR A 64 5.96 -8.25 14.35
C THR A 64 7.16 -8.47 15.26
N GLN A 65 7.11 -9.51 16.08
CA GLN A 65 8.24 -9.91 16.91
C GLN A 65 8.67 -11.33 16.55
N VAL A 66 9.96 -11.53 16.32
CA VAL A 66 10.54 -12.84 16.02
C VAL A 66 11.79 -13.07 16.85
N LEU A 67 12.03 -14.33 17.18
CA LEU A 67 13.28 -14.77 17.77
C LEU A 67 14.33 -14.92 16.68
N MET A 68 15.52 -14.36 16.86
CA MET A 68 16.64 -14.56 15.95
C MET A 68 17.95 -14.78 16.69
N GLU A 69 18.87 -15.52 16.07
CA GLU A 69 20.24 -15.71 16.53
C GLU A 69 21.17 -15.27 15.39
N PRO A 70 21.52 -13.98 15.30
CA PRO A 70 22.30 -13.45 14.18
C PRO A 70 23.75 -13.92 14.26
N ARG A 71 24.30 -14.39 13.15
CA ARG A 71 25.75 -14.58 13.02
C ARG A 71 26.46 -13.23 13.08
N ARG A 72 27.73 -13.22 13.52
CA ARG A 72 28.56 -12.00 13.48
C ARG A 72 28.62 -11.45 12.05
N GLY A 73 28.31 -10.16 11.89
CA GLY A 73 28.27 -9.48 10.59
C GLY A 73 27.06 -9.85 9.72
N ALA A 74 26.02 -10.48 10.28
CA ALA A 74 24.80 -10.75 9.56
C ALA A 74 24.06 -9.46 9.18
N THR A 75 23.38 -9.47 8.04
CA THR A 75 22.50 -8.39 7.59
C THR A 75 21.07 -8.88 7.61
N LEU A 76 20.17 -8.10 8.23
CA LEU A 76 18.73 -8.28 8.13
C LEU A 76 18.23 -7.61 6.87
N PHE A 77 17.59 -8.38 5.99
CA PHE A 77 16.88 -7.85 4.84
C PHE A 77 15.40 -7.75 5.19
N VAL A 78 14.78 -6.60 4.92
CA VAL A 78 13.35 -6.39 5.18
C VAL A 78 12.71 -5.84 3.92
N ARG A 79 11.58 -6.43 3.52
CA ARG A 79 10.71 -5.88 2.49
C ARG A 79 9.32 -5.66 3.05
N LEU A 80 8.96 -4.39 3.20
CA LEU A 80 7.57 -3.99 3.36
C LEU A 80 6.89 -3.96 2.00
N ARG A 81 5.71 -4.57 1.92
CA ARG A 81 4.82 -4.52 0.76
C ARG A 81 3.44 -4.09 1.20
N PHE A 82 2.76 -3.33 0.36
CA PHE A 82 1.37 -2.92 0.57
C PHE A 82 0.75 -2.49 -0.76
N LEU A 83 -0.58 -2.42 -0.80
CA LEU A 83 -1.32 -1.78 -1.86
C LEU A 83 -1.55 -0.30 -1.53
N HIS A 84 -1.24 0.55 -2.48
CA HIS A 84 -1.55 1.96 -2.47
C HIS A 84 -2.78 2.18 -3.37
N VAL A 85 -3.86 2.66 -2.77
CA VAL A 85 -5.11 2.88 -3.50
C VAL A 85 -4.93 4.00 -4.54
N ARG A 86 -5.22 3.66 -5.79
CA ARG A 86 -5.23 4.56 -6.95
C ARG A 86 -6.66 4.73 -7.42
N ARG A 87 -7.21 5.92 -7.21
CA ARG A 87 -8.56 6.28 -7.64
C ARG A 87 -8.58 6.56 -9.13
N ARG A 88 -9.31 5.75 -9.90
CA ARG A 88 -9.60 5.99 -11.31
C ARG A 88 -10.94 6.71 -11.44
N THR A 89 -10.92 7.88 -12.06
CA THR A 89 -12.14 8.60 -12.48
C THR A 89 -12.22 8.62 -14.00
N VAL A 90 -13.44 8.71 -14.52
CA VAL A 90 -13.71 8.73 -15.96
C VAL A 90 -14.21 10.11 -16.32
N GLN A 91 -13.62 10.71 -17.35
CA GLN A 91 -14.03 12.02 -17.85
C GLN A 91 -14.41 11.96 -19.33
N ARG A 92 -15.53 12.57 -19.70
CA ARG A 92 -15.99 12.73 -21.08
C ARG A 92 -15.48 14.04 -21.65
N LEU A 93 -15.03 14.04 -22.90
CA LEU A 93 -14.75 15.26 -23.65
C LEU A 93 -16.08 15.89 -24.09
N ARG A 94 -16.29 17.15 -23.70
CA ARG A 94 -17.46 17.94 -24.10
C ARG A 94 -17.13 18.84 -25.30
N PRO A 95 -18.14 19.30 -26.06
CA PRO A 95 -17.96 20.38 -27.02
C PRO A 95 -17.24 21.57 -26.36
N GLY A 96 -16.24 22.14 -27.05
CA GLY A 96 -15.37 23.17 -26.50
C GLY A 96 -14.14 22.65 -25.75
N GLY A 97 -13.86 21.35 -25.79
CA GLY A 97 -12.59 20.77 -25.32
C GLY A 97 -12.50 20.54 -23.80
N ARG A 98 -13.58 20.78 -23.06
CA ARG A 98 -13.62 20.58 -21.60
C ARG A 98 -13.82 19.11 -21.25
N PHE A 99 -13.11 18.63 -20.24
CA PHE A 99 -13.34 17.32 -19.64
C PHE A 99 -14.32 17.42 -18.47
N GLU A 100 -15.32 16.53 -18.44
CA GLU A 100 -16.31 16.45 -17.37
C GLU A 100 -16.31 15.05 -16.77
N THR A 101 -16.22 14.96 -15.44
CA THR A 101 -16.31 13.68 -14.73
C THR A 101 -17.69 13.08 -14.88
N VAL A 102 -17.75 11.82 -15.33
CA VAL A 102 -18.99 11.08 -15.59
C VAL A 102 -19.00 9.75 -14.83
N PRO A 103 -20.19 9.22 -14.45
CA PRO A 103 -20.28 7.93 -13.77
C PRO A 103 -19.96 6.75 -14.70
N ALA A 104 -20.08 6.93 -16.01
CA ALA A 104 -19.66 5.98 -17.02
C ALA A 104 -19.39 6.68 -18.36
N LEU A 105 -18.45 6.14 -19.13
CA LEU A 105 -18.22 6.50 -20.52
C LEU A 105 -18.47 5.24 -21.37
N GLU A 106 -19.54 5.28 -22.16
CA GLU A 106 -19.90 4.21 -23.08
C GLU A 106 -19.06 4.36 -24.36
N LEU A 107 -18.40 3.26 -24.73
CA LEU A 107 -17.71 3.06 -26.00
C LEU A 107 -18.39 1.90 -26.71
N GLU A 108 -18.12 1.73 -28.00
CA GLU A 108 -18.71 0.66 -28.79
C GLU A 108 -18.34 -0.74 -28.28
N ASP A 109 -17.09 -0.92 -27.81
CA ASP A 109 -16.54 -2.20 -27.36
C ASP A 109 -16.67 -2.44 -25.85
N ARG A 110 -16.82 -1.37 -25.05
CA ARG A 110 -16.80 -1.45 -23.57
C ARG A 110 -17.44 -0.25 -22.90
N VAL A 111 -17.71 -0.37 -21.60
CA VAL A 111 -18.12 0.74 -20.73
C VAL A 111 -17.04 0.99 -19.69
N LEU A 112 -16.50 2.22 -19.66
CA LEU A 112 -15.53 2.63 -18.66
C LEU A 112 -16.24 3.24 -17.46
N THR A 113 -15.97 2.73 -16.26
CA THR A 113 -16.52 3.22 -14.99
C THR A 113 -15.43 3.61 -14.00
N PRO A 114 -15.68 4.57 -13.08
CA PRO A 114 -14.75 4.90 -12.02
C PRO A 114 -14.58 3.71 -11.06
N TRP A 115 -13.39 3.58 -10.49
CA TRP A 115 -13.04 2.47 -9.61
C TRP A 115 -11.74 2.77 -8.83
N ASP A 116 -11.63 2.23 -7.61
CA ASP A 116 -10.38 2.29 -6.84
C ASP A 116 -9.52 1.05 -7.11
N GLU A 117 -8.36 1.27 -7.70
CA GLU A 117 -7.36 0.26 -8.01
C GLU A 117 -6.33 0.15 -6.89
N GLY A 118 -5.62 -0.98 -6.82
CA GLY A 118 -4.55 -1.21 -5.85
C GLY A 118 -3.25 -1.32 -6.61
N VAL A 119 -2.35 -0.38 -6.40
CA VAL A 119 -0.99 -0.42 -6.97
C VAL A 119 -0.07 -0.97 -5.90
N GLU A 120 0.69 -2.01 -6.22
CA GLU A 120 1.69 -2.52 -5.28
C GLU A 120 2.80 -1.50 -5.07
N GLU A 121 3.13 -1.26 -3.80
CA GLU A 121 4.27 -0.47 -3.36
C GLU A 121 5.17 -1.33 -2.49
N GLN A 122 6.48 -1.07 -2.57
CA GLN A 122 7.50 -1.80 -1.81
C GLN A 122 8.49 -0.85 -1.17
N VAL A 123 8.96 -1.19 0.02
CA VAL A 123 10.09 -0.54 0.71
C VAL A 123 11.06 -1.64 1.10
N GLU A 124 12.29 -1.57 0.57
CA GLU A 124 13.34 -2.54 0.81
C GLU A 124 14.46 -1.91 1.61
N VAL A 125 14.87 -2.58 2.68
CA VAL A 125 15.98 -2.13 3.53
C VAL A 125 16.87 -3.31 3.88
N ALA A 126 18.17 -3.03 4.00
CA ALA A 126 19.16 -3.97 4.48
C ALA A 126 19.88 -3.29 5.65
N VAL A 127 19.90 -3.94 6.81
CA VAL A 127 20.43 -3.37 8.05
C VAL A 127 21.37 -4.39 8.71
N PRO A 128 22.63 -4.04 8.98
CA PRO A 128 23.52 -4.89 9.78
C PRO A 128 22.87 -5.21 11.14
N ALA A 129 22.91 -6.47 11.57
CA ALA A 129 22.22 -6.91 12.78
C ALA A 129 22.70 -6.18 14.04
N GLU A 130 23.97 -5.80 14.09
CA GLU A 130 24.56 -5.00 15.17
C GLU A 130 23.95 -3.59 15.29
N GLU A 131 23.44 -3.01 14.20
CA GLU A 131 22.82 -1.67 14.22
C GLU A 131 21.39 -1.70 14.77
N LEU A 132 20.84 -2.90 15.03
CA LEU A 132 19.50 -3.07 15.61
C LEU A 132 19.48 -3.00 17.13
N ALA A 133 20.65 -3.10 17.78
CA ALA A 133 20.76 -2.98 19.23
C ALA A 133 20.48 -1.54 19.73
N GLY A 134 20.16 -1.41 21.02
CA GLY A 134 19.93 -0.11 21.65
C GLY A 134 18.69 0.59 21.08
N ALA A 135 18.88 1.77 20.47
CA ALA A 135 17.78 2.55 19.87
C ALA A 135 17.22 1.92 18.58
N GLY A 136 17.93 0.95 17.99
CA GLY A 136 17.57 0.34 16.72
C GLY A 136 17.62 1.33 15.55
N ARG A 137 16.83 1.06 14.51
CA ARG A 137 16.77 1.84 13.27
C ARG A 137 15.36 2.32 12.99
N SER A 138 15.24 3.58 12.60
CA SER A 138 14.00 4.21 12.15
C SER A 138 14.18 4.66 10.70
N LEU A 139 13.39 4.08 9.79
CA LEU A 139 13.55 4.19 8.34
C LEU A 139 12.27 4.79 7.76
N PRO A 140 12.19 6.12 7.58
CA PRO A 140 11.01 6.75 7.00
C PRO A 140 10.90 6.45 5.50
N PHE A 141 9.68 6.34 5.01
CA PHE A 141 9.38 6.24 3.59
C PHE A 141 8.24 7.18 3.20
N ASP A 142 8.26 7.61 1.95
CA ASP A 142 7.30 8.54 1.37
C ASP A 142 6.88 8.07 -0.02
N ARG A 143 5.58 8.07 -0.27
CA ARG A 143 4.96 7.86 -1.57
C ARG A 143 4.17 9.12 -1.90
N PRO A 144 4.70 10.01 -2.74
CA PRO A 144 4.07 11.29 -3.02
C PRO A 144 2.73 11.09 -3.72
N ALA A 145 1.85 12.09 -3.56
CA ALA A 145 0.63 12.15 -4.35
C ALA A 145 0.99 12.23 -5.84
N ARG A 146 0.21 11.55 -6.68
CA ARG A 146 0.43 11.52 -8.12
C ARG A 146 -0.90 11.53 -8.87
N GLU A 147 -0.93 12.26 -9.96
CA GLU A 147 -2.05 12.26 -10.90
C GLU A 147 -1.52 11.95 -12.30
N GLU A 148 -2.19 11.04 -12.99
CA GLU A 148 -1.86 10.59 -14.34
C GLU A 148 -3.13 10.61 -15.18
N THR A 149 -3.01 10.96 -16.45
CA THR A 149 -4.14 10.97 -17.39
C THR A 149 -3.86 10.10 -18.59
N GLU A 150 -4.89 9.41 -19.06
CA GLU A 150 -4.85 8.54 -20.23
C GLU A 150 -5.99 8.93 -21.16
N ALA A 151 -5.69 9.26 -22.42
CA ALA A 151 -6.71 9.60 -23.40
C ALA A 151 -7.56 8.38 -23.76
N VAL A 152 -8.87 8.58 -23.88
CA VAL A 152 -9.80 7.54 -24.33
C VAL A 152 -10.26 7.90 -25.74
N HIS A 153 -10.07 6.95 -26.66
CA HIS A 153 -10.40 7.08 -28.07
C HIS A 153 -11.62 6.23 -28.43
N ASP A 154 -12.41 6.67 -29.41
CA ASP A 154 -13.43 5.86 -30.07
C ASP A 154 -12.82 4.94 -31.15
N ALA A 155 -13.67 4.18 -31.85
CA ALA A 155 -13.27 3.26 -32.91
C ALA A 155 -12.55 3.94 -34.09
N ASP A 156 -12.82 5.24 -34.30
CA ASP A 156 -12.20 6.05 -35.34
C ASP A 156 -10.91 6.75 -34.86
N GLY A 157 -10.46 6.46 -33.64
CA GLY A 157 -9.28 7.05 -33.02
C GLY A 157 -9.48 8.48 -32.48
N ARG A 158 -10.70 9.01 -32.47
CA ARG A 158 -10.98 10.35 -31.95
C ARG A 158 -11.07 10.30 -30.43
N THR A 159 -10.47 11.29 -29.77
CA THR A 159 -10.56 11.40 -28.31
C THR A 159 -11.99 11.73 -27.89
N VAL A 160 -12.61 10.85 -27.10
CA VAL A 160 -13.97 11.03 -26.55
C VAL A 160 -13.96 11.27 -25.04
N GLY A 161 -12.81 11.12 -24.40
CA GLY A 161 -12.65 11.31 -22.96
C GLY A 161 -11.23 11.07 -22.49
N ARG A 162 -11.08 10.93 -21.17
CA ARG A 162 -9.84 10.50 -20.53
C ARG A 162 -10.12 9.77 -19.22
N LEU A 163 -9.23 8.88 -18.84
CA LEU A 163 -9.13 8.35 -17.47
C LEU A 163 -8.19 9.26 -16.68
N VAL A 164 -8.54 9.54 -15.43
CA VAL A 164 -7.67 10.23 -14.48
C VAL A 164 -7.41 9.29 -13.32
N HIS A 165 -6.14 8.95 -13.11
CA HIS A 165 -5.69 8.09 -12.04
C HIS A 165 -4.98 8.92 -10.99
N ARG A 166 -5.52 8.94 -9.77
CA ARG A 166 -4.99 9.73 -8.65
C ARG A 166 -4.60 8.84 -7.48
N ARG A 167 -3.42 9.11 -6.92
CA ARG A 167 -2.93 8.56 -5.65
C ARG A 167 -2.73 9.71 -4.67
N GLU A 168 -3.13 9.51 -3.43
CA GLU A 168 -2.82 10.46 -2.37
C GLU A 168 -1.40 10.23 -1.86
N ARG A 169 -0.90 11.13 -1.02
CA ARG A 169 0.40 10.93 -0.38
C ARG A 169 0.25 9.90 0.75
N VAL A 170 1.17 8.94 0.81
CA VAL A 170 1.33 8.01 1.93
C VAL A 170 2.73 8.18 2.51
N THR A 171 2.82 8.51 3.79
CA THR A 171 4.09 8.51 4.53
C THR A 171 4.02 7.45 5.61
N GLY A 172 5.16 6.84 5.90
CA GLY A 172 5.24 5.88 6.99
C GLY A 172 6.64 5.72 7.52
N LEU A 173 6.75 4.86 8.53
CA LEU A 173 7.96 4.62 9.26
C LEU A 173 8.12 3.12 9.54
N LEU A 174 9.26 2.56 9.15
CA LEU A 174 9.68 1.23 9.56
C LEU A 174 10.68 1.35 10.72
N ARG A 175 10.32 0.82 11.89
CA ARG A 175 11.22 0.73 13.05
C ARG A 175 11.66 -0.71 13.25
N LEU A 176 12.97 -0.90 13.40
CA LEU A 176 13.59 -2.20 13.62
C LEU A 176 14.45 -2.12 14.88
N SER A 177 14.27 -3.02 15.83
CA SER A 177 15.13 -3.14 17.02
C SER A 177 15.35 -4.60 17.40
N ALA A 178 16.46 -4.88 18.06
CA ALA A 178 16.79 -6.21 18.55
C ALA A 178 17.20 -6.13 20.03
N ASP A 179 16.39 -6.73 20.90
CA ASP A 179 16.67 -6.80 22.33
C ASP A 179 17.30 -8.15 22.70
N PRO A 180 18.41 -8.20 23.45
CA PRO A 180 18.93 -9.45 23.99
C PRO A 180 17.91 -10.16 24.87
N LEU A 181 17.84 -11.48 24.76
CA LEU A 181 17.02 -12.31 25.64
C LEU A 181 17.90 -13.05 26.65
N ALA A 182 17.39 -13.22 27.86
CA ALA A 182 18.07 -14.00 28.88
C ALA A 182 18.12 -15.48 28.47
N GLY A 183 19.30 -16.08 28.54
CA GLY A 183 19.49 -17.49 28.22
C GLY A 183 20.95 -17.82 27.88
N PRO A 184 21.25 -19.11 27.65
CA PRO A 184 22.60 -19.56 27.30
C PRO A 184 22.96 -19.27 25.83
N TYR A 185 21.98 -18.88 25.00
CA TYR A 185 22.16 -18.60 23.58
C TYR A 185 22.25 -17.09 23.33
N ALA A 186 22.90 -16.69 22.25
CA ALA A 186 22.96 -15.28 21.80
C ALA A 186 21.65 -14.83 21.11
N ALA A 187 20.51 -15.30 21.62
CA ALA A 187 19.20 -15.05 21.06
C ALA A 187 18.75 -13.62 21.36
N VAL A 188 18.16 -12.99 20.36
CA VAL A 188 17.58 -11.65 20.47
C VAL A 188 16.14 -11.66 19.97
N ARG A 189 15.31 -10.79 20.54
CA ARG A 189 13.96 -10.51 20.04
C ARG A 189 14.04 -9.36 19.05
N LEU A 190 13.90 -9.68 17.77
CA LEU A 190 13.68 -8.67 16.72
C LEU A 190 12.26 -8.14 16.85
N THR A 191 12.10 -6.83 16.88
CA THR A 191 10.82 -6.13 16.74
C THR A 191 10.85 -5.32 15.45
N ALA A 192 9.92 -5.60 14.54
CA ALA A 192 9.69 -4.83 13.33
C ALA A 192 8.31 -4.16 13.40
N ARG A 193 8.28 -2.84 13.43
CA ARG A 193 7.06 -2.03 13.50
C ARG A 193 6.91 -1.19 12.25
N VAL A 194 5.79 -1.31 11.57
CA VAL A 194 5.42 -0.49 10.41
C VAL A 194 4.31 0.45 10.84
N GLU A 195 4.51 1.74 10.60
CA GLU A 195 3.57 2.79 10.99
C GLU A 195 3.17 3.59 9.76
N ASN A 196 1.88 3.83 9.60
CA ASN A 196 1.39 4.93 8.79
C ASN A 196 1.59 6.23 9.59
N THR A 197 2.23 7.22 8.98
CA THR A 197 2.48 8.53 9.60
C THR A 197 1.83 9.67 8.81
N GLY A 198 0.97 9.32 7.85
CA GLY A 198 0.27 10.24 6.97
C GLY A 198 -0.77 11.09 7.68
N GLY A 199 -1.17 12.18 7.03
CA GLY A 199 -2.25 13.03 7.51
C GLY A 199 -3.63 12.50 7.10
N LEU A 200 -4.62 12.75 7.95
CA LEU A 200 -6.03 12.47 7.68
C LEU A 200 -6.52 13.16 6.40
N PRO A 201 -7.50 12.58 5.69
CA PRO A 201 -8.18 13.28 4.59
C PRO A 201 -9.04 14.46 5.11
N PRO A 202 -9.57 15.29 4.19
CA PRO A 202 -10.66 16.22 4.53
C PRO A 202 -11.81 15.49 5.25
N GLY A 203 -12.36 16.11 6.30
CA GLY A 203 -13.30 15.45 7.22
C GLY A 203 -12.64 14.87 8.47
N GLY A 204 -11.31 14.77 8.49
CA GLY A 204 -10.53 14.44 9.68
C GLY A 204 -10.91 13.06 10.24
N PRO A 205 -10.99 12.91 11.58
CA PRO A 205 -11.35 11.63 12.22
C PRO A 205 -12.75 11.11 11.82
N ALA A 206 -13.66 12.01 11.43
CA ALA A 206 -15.02 11.67 11.02
C ALA A 206 -15.14 11.30 9.52
N ALA A 207 -14.02 11.28 8.79
CA ALA A 207 -14.02 10.85 7.40
C ALA A 207 -14.51 9.41 7.26
N ARG A 208 -15.19 9.12 6.15
CA ARG A 208 -15.61 7.74 5.86
C ARG A 208 -14.38 6.91 5.51
N ARG A 209 -14.42 5.61 5.79
CA ARG A 209 -13.32 4.69 5.48
C ARG A 209 -12.84 4.79 4.02
N GLU A 210 -13.76 4.92 3.07
CA GLU A 210 -13.49 5.11 1.63
C GLU A 210 -12.61 6.34 1.30
N ASP A 211 -12.67 7.36 2.14
CA ASP A 211 -11.92 8.60 1.99
C ASP A 211 -10.52 8.49 2.65
N VAL A 212 -10.34 7.50 3.54
CA VAL A 212 -9.10 7.22 4.28
C VAL A 212 -8.21 6.20 3.58
N LEU A 213 -8.80 5.21 2.90
CA LEU A 213 -8.07 4.17 2.16
C LEU A 213 -7.01 4.71 1.17
N PRO A 214 -7.25 5.80 0.41
CA PRO A 214 -6.22 6.42 -0.44
C PRO A 214 -4.94 6.84 0.29
N ARG A 215 -5.01 7.05 1.61
CA ARG A 215 -3.90 7.48 2.47
C ARG A 215 -3.39 6.37 3.40
N SER A 216 -3.86 5.14 3.18
CA SER A 216 -3.57 3.98 4.02
C SER A 216 -2.57 3.03 3.35
N LEU A 217 -1.85 2.22 4.15
CA LEU A 217 -1.12 1.07 3.63
C LEU A 217 -2.07 -0.12 3.65
N VAL A 218 -2.62 -0.50 2.51
CA VAL A 218 -3.59 -1.60 2.41
C VAL A 218 -2.88 -2.93 2.31
N ALA A 219 -3.32 -3.96 3.04
CA ALA A 219 -2.71 -5.29 3.01
C ALA A 219 -1.19 -5.26 3.27
N ALA A 220 -0.78 -4.43 4.23
CA ALA A 220 0.61 -4.21 4.60
C ALA A 220 1.21 -5.45 5.25
N HIS A 221 2.35 -5.92 4.74
CA HIS A 221 3.06 -7.08 5.30
C HIS A 221 4.58 -6.94 5.13
N LEU A 222 5.31 -7.67 5.97
CA LEU A 222 6.76 -7.72 5.97
C LEU A 222 7.25 -9.09 5.50
N LEU A 223 8.29 -9.08 4.68
CA LEU A 223 9.20 -10.21 4.49
C LEU A 223 10.49 -9.89 5.24
N LEU A 224 10.95 -10.83 6.06
CA LEU A 224 12.13 -10.74 6.94
C LEU A 224 13.09 -11.90 6.65
#